data_AF-A0A6J0CWR2-F1
#
_entry.id   AF-A0A6J0CWR2-F1
#
_cell.length_a   1.000
_cell.length_b   1.000
_cell.length_c   1.000
_cell.angle_alpha   90.00
_cell.angle_beta   90.00
_cell.angle_gamma   90.00
#
_symmetry.space_group_name_H-M   'P 1'
#
loop_
_entity.id
_entity.type
_entity.pdbx_description
1 polymer ?
#
loop_
_entity_poly.entity_id
_entity_poly.type
_entity_poly.pdbx_seq_one_letter_code
_entity_poly.pdbx_strand_id
1 'polypeptide(L)'
;MRFGMLKDHQAVTGNVTAFDGSILYLPVKLQQVVELKSQRKTDDAEINVKIELTKILEPCSDLCIPFYNVVFRRVMKLLDMKLVGRNFYDPTSAMVLQQHRLQIWPGYAASIRRTDGGLFLLADVSHKVIRNDSVLDVM
;
A
#
# COMPACT_ATOMS: atom_id res chain seq x y z
N MET A 1 6.70 -11.59 4.91
CA MET A 1 7.36 -12.81 4.38
C MET A 1 7.42 -12.80 2.85
N ARG A 2 6.30 -12.81 2.11
CA ARG A 2 6.28 -12.80 0.62
C ARG A 2 7.09 -11.67 -0.02
N PHE A 3 6.99 -10.45 0.52
CA PHE A 3 7.76 -9.29 0.07
C PHE A 3 9.27 -9.47 0.18
N GLY A 4 9.76 -10.20 1.18
CA GLY A 4 11.19 -10.44 1.37
C GLY A 4 11.72 -11.42 0.33
N MET A 5 11.04 -12.55 0.18
CA MET A 5 11.38 -13.58 -0.80
C MET A 5 11.42 -13.05 -2.24
N LEU A 6 10.47 -12.16 -2.59
CA LEU A 6 10.49 -11.52 -3.91
C LEU A 6 11.67 -10.54 -4.09
N LYS A 7 12.05 -9.82 -3.03
CA LYS A 7 13.19 -8.90 -3.06
C LYS A 7 14.52 -9.62 -3.25
N ASP A 8 14.64 -10.85 -2.74
CA ASP A 8 15.84 -11.67 -2.94
C ASP A 8 16.06 -11.97 -4.45
N HIS A 9 15.02 -11.87 -5.28
CA HIS A 9 15.05 -12.03 -6.74
C HIS A 9 15.08 -10.71 -7.52
N GLN A 10 15.69 -9.65 -6.94
CA GLN A 10 15.83 -8.34 -7.59
C GLN A 10 16.58 -8.42 -8.93
N ALA A 11 17.48 -9.38 -9.12
CA ALA A 11 18.20 -9.60 -10.38
C ALA A 11 17.25 -9.88 -11.57
N VAL A 12 16.11 -10.53 -11.32
CA VAL A 12 15.13 -10.90 -12.36
C VAL A 12 14.02 -9.86 -12.48
N THR A 13 13.55 -9.34 -11.34
CA THR A 13 12.42 -8.39 -11.29
C THR A 13 12.84 -6.93 -11.51
N GLY A 14 14.12 -6.62 -11.37
CA GLY A 14 14.67 -5.28 -11.50
C GLY A 14 14.52 -4.41 -10.24
N ASN A 15 15.04 -3.18 -10.30
CA ASN A 15 15.07 -2.26 -9.16
C ASN A 15 13.71 -1.65 -8.83
N VAL A 16 12.82 -1.56 -9.81
CA VAL A 16 11.51 -0.89 -9.68
C VAL A 16 10.42 -1.95 -9.70
N THR A 17 9.83 -2.20 -8.54
CA THR A 17 8.76 -3.19 -8.38
C THR A 17 7.65 -2.63 -7.49
N ALA A 18 6.40 -2.94 -7.84
CA ALA A 18 5.25 -2.74 -6.97
C ALA A 18 4.55 -4.08 -6.75
N PHE A 19 4.38 -4.45 -5.48
CA PHE A 19 3.84 -5.75 -5.10
C PHE A 19 2.82 -5.54 -3.97
N ASP A 20 1.68 -6.21 -4.04
CA ASP A 20 0.62 -6.14 -3.00
C ASP A 20 0.51 -7.44 -2.18
N GLY A 21 1.47 -8.36 -2.30
CA GLY A 21 1.42 -9.69 -1.65
C GLY A 21 0.83 -10.80 -2.52
N SER A 22 0.16 -10.43 -3.61
CA SER A 22 -0.41 -11.35 -4.61
C SER A 22 -0.12 -10.91 -6.05
N ILE A 23 -0.37 -9.65 -6.39
CA ILE A 23 -0.14 -9.11 -7.74
C ILE A 23 1.20 -8.38 -7.77
N LEU A 24 2.02 -8.70 -8.78
CA LEU A 24 3.31 -8.08 -9.05
C LEU A 24 3.20 -7.20 -10.30
N TYR A 25 3.55 -5.93 -10.17
CA TYR A 25 3.63 -4.97 -11.25
C TYR A 25 5.09 -4.64 -11.53
N LEU A 26 5.49 -4.78 -12.80
CA LEU A 26 6.86 -4.56 -13.27
C LEU A 26 6.85 -3.65 -14.50
N PRO A 27 7.85 -2.77 -14.66
CA PRO A 27 8.06 -2.00 -15.89
C PRO A 27 8.72 -2.84 -17.00
N VAL A 28 9.28 -4.01 -16.66
CA VAL A 28 9.93 -4.93 -17.61
C VAL A 28 9.00 -6.10 -17.90
N LYS A 29 8.91 -6.48 -19.18
CA LYS A 29 8.17 -7.67 -19.60
C LYS A 29 9.01 -8.93 -19.33
N LEU A 30 8.52 -9.80 -18.45
CA LEU A 30 9.09 -11.11 -18.20
C LEU A 30 8.62 -12.15 -19.23
N GLN A 31 9.26 -13.33 -19.24
CA GLN A 31 8.77 -14.50 -19.95
C GLN A 31 7.39 -14.94 -19.39
N GLN A 32 6.66 -15.75 -20.17
CA GLN A 32 5.28 -16.14 -19.86
C GLN A 32 5.14 -16.75 -18.45
N VAL A 33 6.09 -17.61 -18.08
CA VAL A 33 6.18 -18.23 -16.75
C VAL A 33 7.64 -18.17 -16.32
N VAL A 34 7.88 -17.68 -15.10
CA VAL A 34 9.19 -17.67 -14.46
C VAL A 34 9.06 -18.37 -13.11
N GLU A 35 9.84 -19.43 -12.92
CA GLU A 35 9.93 -20.14 -11.65
C GLU A 35 11.20 -19.73 -10.92
N LEU A 36 11.05 -19.31 -9.66
CA LEU A 36 12.14 -18.84 -8.81
C LEU A 36 12.15 -19.65 -7.52
N LYS A 37 13.31 -20.16 -7.13
CA LYS A 37 13.48 -20.83 -5.84
C LYS A 37 13.91 -19.81 -4.79
N SER A 38 13.11 -19.64 -3.74
CA SER A 38 13.41 -18.77 -2.62
C SER A 38 13.46 -19.58 -1.33
N GLN A 39 14.33 -19.19 -0.40
CA GLN A 39 14.42 -19.83 0.91
C GLN A 39 13.74 -18.96 1.97
N ARG A 40 12.87 -19.54 2.78
CA ARG A 40 12.21 -18.78 3.84
C ARG A 40 13.11 -18.67 5.06
N LYS A 41 13.42 -17.43 5.47
CA LYS A 41 14.31 -17.10 6.60
C LYS A 41 13.84 -17.55 7.99
N THR A 42 12.66 -18.15 8.13
CA THR A 42 12.11 -18.58 9.44
C THR A 42 12.29 -20.05 9.72
N ASP A 43 12.26 -20.89 8.68
CA ASP A 43 12.23 -22.35 8.77
C ASP A 43 13.19 -23.00 7.76
N ASP A 44 13.99 -22.19 7.04
CA ASP A 44 14.91 -22.58 5.97
C ASP A 44 14.28 -23.42 4.86
N ALA A 45 12.94 -23.42 4.76
CA ALA A 45 12.22 -24.20 3.77
C ALA A 45 12.41 -23.60 2.36
N GLU A 46 12.69 -24.47 1.38
CA GLU A 46 12.67 -24.10 -0.03
C GLU A 46 11.23 -23.87 -0.50
N ILE A 47 10.98 -22.70 -1.08
CA ILE A 47 9.70 -22.29 -1.63
C ILE A 47 9.89 -21.98 -3.11
N ASN A 48 9.07 -22.61 -3.94
CA ASN A 48 8.99 -22.27 -5.35
C ASN A 48 8.02 -21.09 -5.56
N VAL A 49 8.52 -19.98 -6.08
CA VAL A 49 7.80 -18.77 -6.43
C VAL A 49 7.59 -18.78 -7.93
N LYS A 50 6.36 -19.07 -8.36
CA LYS A 50 5.96 -18.99 -9.76
C LYS A 50 5.40 -17.60 -10.06
N ILE A 51 6.01 -16.90 -11.02
CA ILE A 51 5.53 -15.63 -11.57
C ILE A 51 4.98 -15.90 -12.96
N GLU A 52 3.72 -15.58 -13.19
CA GLU A 52 3.06 -15.75 -14.47
C GLU A 52 2.65 -14.40 -15.03
N LEU A 53 2.96 -14.17 -16.31
CA LEU A 53 2.55 -12.95 -17.01
C LEU A 53 1.05 -13.04 -17.30
N THR A 54 0.26 -12.33 -16.51
CA THR A 54 -1.20 -12.32 -16.64
C THR A 54 -1.67 -11.31 -17.70
N LYS A 55 -1.20 -10.06 -17.62
CA LYS A 55 -1.64 -8.99 -18.52
C LYS A 55 -0.62 -7.85 -18.60
N ILE A 56 -0.56 -7.20 -19.77
CA ILE A 56 0.12 -5.92 -19.96
C ILE A 56 -0.89 -4.81 -19.66
N LEU A 57 -0.53 -3.91 -18.74
CA LEU A 57 -1.38 -2.79 -18.35
C LEU A 57 -1.33 -1.68 -19.39
N GLU A 58 -2.48 -1.34 -19.96
CA GLU A 58 -2.61 -0.18 -20.82
C GLU A 58 -2.71 1.12 -19.98
N PRO A 59 -2.11 2.24 -20.42
CA PRO A 59 -2.05 3.48 -19.64
C PRO A 59 -3.40 4.00 -19.14
N CYS A 60 -4.46 3.74 -19.90
CA CYS A 60 -5.81 4.23 -19.61
C CYS A 60 -6.74 3.17 -19.02
N SER A 61 -6.26 1.98 -18.65
CA SER A 61 -7.11 0.93 -18.09
C SER A 61 -7.44 1.18 -16.62
N ASP A 62 -8.67 0.87 -16.19
CA ASP A 62 -9.06 0.87 -14.78
C ASP A 62 -8.28 -0.15 -13.94
N LEU A 63 -7.66 -1.13 -14.61
CA LEU A 63 -6.73 -2.09 -13.99
C LEU A 63 -5.44 -1.43 -13.46
N CYS A 64 -5.16 -0.18 -13.83
CA CYS A 64 -4.07 0.60 -13.26
C CYS A 64 -4.40 1.16 -11.86
N ILE A 65 -5.69 1.26 -11.50
CA ILE A 65 -6.10 1.83 -10.19
C ILE A 65 -5.48 1.05 -9.02
N PRO A 66 -5.54 -0.29 -8.96
CA PRO A 66 -4.87 -1.06 -7.90
C PRO A 66 -3.35 -0.86 -7.87
N PHE A 67 -2.70 -0.75 -9.03
CA PHE A 67 -1.27 -0.43 -9.11
C PHE A 67 -0.94 0.90 -8.44
N TYR A 68 -1.66 1.97 -8.81
CA TYR A 68 -1.45 3.29 -8.20
C TYR A 68 -1.78 3.30 -6.71
N ASN A 69 -2.78 2.54 -6.25
CA ASN A 69 -3.03 2.39 -4.82
C ASN A 69 -1.85 1.78 -4.06
N VAL A 70 -1.17 0.78 -4.63
CA VAL A 70 0.04 0.19 -4.02
C VAL A 70 1.17 1.21 -3.95
N VAL A 71 1.42 1.94 -5.04
CA VAL A 71 2.44 2.99 -5.10
C VAL A 71 2.13 4.10 -4.08
N PHE A 72 0.89 4.57 -4.06
CA PHE A 72 0.47 5.68 -3.21
C PHE A 72 0.51 5.31 -1.73
N ARG A 73 0.08 4.09 -1.35
CA ARG A 73 0.27 3.58 0.02
C ARG A 73 1.73 3.59 0.44
N ARG A 74 2.66 3.26 -0.46
CA ARG A 74 4.10 3.32 -0.19
C ARG A 74 4.57 4.75 0.03
N VAL A 75 4.11 5.70 -0.78
CA VAL A 75 4.40 7.14 -0.61
C VAL A 75 3.88 7.63 0.74
N MET A 76 2.62 7.35 1.09
CA MET A 76 2.03 7.74 2.36
C MET A 76 2.77 7.15 3.56
N LYS A 77 3.28 5.92 3.44
CA LYS A 77 4.13 5.31 4.48
C LYS A 77 5.49 6.01 4.62
N LEU A 78 6.07 6.53 3.53
CA LEU A 78 7.31 7.31 3.57
C LEU A 78 7.10 8.67 4.25
N LEU A 79 5.91 9.24 4.13
CA LEU A 79 5.49 10.46 4.84
C LEU A 79 5.07 10.19 6.30
N ASP A 80 5.33 8.98 6.81
CA ASP A 80 4.92 8.47 8.13
C ASP A 80 3.42 8.58 8.46
N MET A 81 2.57 8.75 7.44
CA MET A 81 1.12 8.75 7.63
C MET A 81 0.61 7.34 7.92
N LYS A 82 -0.32 7.22 8.87
CA LYS A 82 -0.96 5.95 9.24
C LYS A 82 -2.28 5.77 8.49
N LEU A 83 -2.46 4.59 7.90
CA LEU A 83 -3.73 4.20 7.28
C LEU A 83 -4.75 3.85 8.37
N VAL A 84 -5.85 4.60 8.45
CA VAL A 84 -6.99 4.29 9.32
C VAL A 84 -8.23 4.12 8.45
N GLY A 85 -8.66 2.87 8.29
CA GLY A 85 -9.71 2.51 7.34
C GLY A 85 -9.21 2.70 5.90
N ARG A 86 -9.72 3.73 5.20
CA ARG A 86 -9.36 4.04 3.80
C ARG A 86 -8.53 5.32 3.65
N ASN A 87 -8.35 6.09 4.72
CA ASN A 87 -7.72 7.40 4.70
C ASN A 87 -6.41 7.39 5.49
N PHE A 88 -5.56 8.37 5.23
CA PHE A 88 -4.24 8.48 5.85
C PHE A 88 -4.23 9.65 6.83
N TYR A 89 -3.78 9.41 8.05
CA TYR A 89 -3.75 10.41 9.11
C TYR A 89 -2.39 10.44 9.77
N ASP A 90 -2.02 11.61 10.27
CA ASP A 90 -0.79 11.80 11.01
C ASP A 90 -1.10 11.86 12.52
N PRO A 91 -0.74 10.83 13.30
CA PRO A 91 -0.92 10.83 14.74
C PRO A 91 0.08 11.74 15.47
N THR A 92 1.18 12.13 14.83
CA THR A 92 2.24 12.94 15.48
C THR A 92 1.83 14.40 15.63
N SER A 93 1.06 14.92 14.67
CA SER A 93 0.48 16.28 14.67
C SER A 93 -0.93 16.33 15.28
N ALA A 94 -1.28 15.34 16.11
CA ALA A 94 -2.60 15.22 16.67
C ALA A 94 -2.93 16.30 17.69
N MET A 95 -4.10 16.93 17.53
CA MET A 95 -4.61 17.95 18.45
C MET A 95 -5.47 17.31 19.55
N VAL A 96 -5.13 17.55 20.82
CA VAL A 96 -5.86 17.00 21.96
C VAL A 96 -6.84 18.03 22.52
N LEU A 97 -8.12 17.69 22.51
CA LEU A 97 -9.20 18.44 23.15
C LEU A 97 -9.44 17.87 24.55
N GLN A 98 -8.60 18.27 25.50
CA GLN A 98 -8.60 17.82 26.91
C GLN A 98 -10.00 17.86 27.54
N GLN A 99 -10.71 18.99 27.35
CA GLN A 99 -12.05 19.23 27.92
C GLN A 99 -13.10 18.20 27.46
N HIS A 100 -12.92 17.60 26.29
CA HIS A 100 -13.84 16.63 25.71
C HIS A 100 -13.29 15.21 25.73
N ARG A 101 -12.06 14.99 26.23
CA ARG A 101 -11.33 13.71 26.15
C ARG A 101 -11.27 13.17 24.72
N LEU A 102 -11.08 14.07 23.75
CA LEU A 102 -10.95 13.73 22.33
C LEU A 102 -9.57 14.09 21.79
N GLN A 103 -9.16 13.39 20.74
CA GLN A 103 -8.01 13.71 19.93
C GLN A 103 -8.41 13.77 18.46
N ILE A 104 -7.91 14.77 17.75
CA ILE A 104 -8.16 14.99 16.33
C ILE A 104 -6.85 14.77 15.58
N TRP A 105 -6.83 13.80 14.68
CA TRP A 105 -5.68 13.56 13.80
C TRP A 105 -5.95 14.22 12.46
N PRO A 106 -5.10 15.17 12.02
CA PRO A 106 -5.18 15.70 10.67
C PRO A 106 -4.75 14.62 9.66
N GLY A 107 -5.26 14.73 8.44
CA GLY A 107 -4.95 13.77 7.40
C GLY A 107 -5.60 14.07 6.07
N TYR A 108 -5.52 13.09 5.18
CA TYR A 108 -6.03 13.18 3.83
C TYR A 108 -6.88 11.96 3.48
N ALA A 109 -8.04 12.21 2.90
CA ALA A 109 -8.79 11.23 2.15
C ALA A 109 -8.29 11.26 0.70
N ALA A 110 -7.57 10.21 0.31
CA ALA A 110 -7.03 10.09 -1.04
C ALA A 110 -7.77 9.00 -1.81
N SER A 111 -8.16 9.28 -3.05
CA SER A 111 -8.72 8.26 -3.94
C SER A 111 -8.29 8.46 -5.37
N ILE A 112 -7.94 7.37 -6.03
CA ILE A 112 -7.60 7.37 -7.45
C ILE A 112 -8.83 6.93 -8.23
N ARG A 113 -9.28 7.78 -9.16
CA ARG A 113 -10.45 7.52 -10.00
C ARG A 113 -10.19 7.92 -11.44
N ARG A 114 -10.81 7.19 -12.36
CA ARG A 114 -10.87 7.57 -13.76
C ARG A 114 -12.08 8.48 -13.99
N THR A 115 -11.86 9.57 -14.71
CA THR A 115 -12.89 10.47 -15.22
C THR A 115 -12.63 10.71 -16.70
N ASP A 116 -13.48 11.49 -17.37
CA ASP A 116 -13.40 11.73 -18.83
C ASP A 116 -12.05 12.33 -19.27
N GLY A 117 -11.32 12.99 -18.36
CA GLY A 117 -9.98 13.52 -18.60
C GLY A 117 -8.82 12.56 -18.33
N GLY A 118 -9.09 11.29 -17.97
CA GLY A 118 -8.07 10.30 -17.63
C GLY A 118 -8.07 9.91 -16.14
N LEU A 119 -6.90 9.55 -15.63
CA LEU A 119 -6.76 9.09 -14.25
C LEU A 119 -6.36 10.24 -13.33
N PHE A 120 -7.14 10.46 -12.27
CA PHE A 120 -6.91 11.54 -11.31
C PHE A 120 -6.71 10.97 -9.90
N LEU A 121 -5.84 11.64 -9.16
CA LEU A 121 -5.72 11.51 -7.71
C LEU A 121 -6.53 12.63 -7.06
N LEU A 122 -7.59 12.24 -6.37
CA LEU A 122 -8.34 13.13 -5.48
C LEU A 122 -7.67 13.09 -4.11
N ALA A 123 -7.32 14.25 -3.55
CA ALA A 123 -6.80 14.39 -2.21
C ALA A 123 -7.61 15.47 -1.49
N ASP A 124 -8.36 15.06 -0.47
CA ASP A 124 -9.21 15.94 0.32
C ASP A 124 -8.72 15.97 1.78
N VAL A 125 -8.84 17.12 2.43
CA VAL A 125 -8.42 17.29 3.82
C VAL A 125 -9.46 16.62 4.73
N SER A 126 -9.01 15.68 5.55
CA SER A 126 -9.87 14.88 6.41
C SER A 126 -9.34 14.87 7.83
N HIS A 127 -10.24 14.87 8.81
CA HIS A 127 -9.88 14.84 10.22
C HIS A 127 -10.44 13.58 10.87
N LYS A 128 -9.61 12.81 11.57
CA LYS A 128 -10.05 11.65 12.34
C LYS A 128 -10.24 12.04 13.79
N VAL A 129 -11.47 11.94 14.29
CA VAL A 129 -11.76 12.11 15.72
C VAL A 129 -11.63 10.77 16.43
N ILE A 130 -10.87 10.75 17.51
CA ILE A 130 -10.58 9.59 18.34
C ILE A 130 -10.89 9.95 19.79
N ARG A 131 -11.44 9.01 20.56
CA ARG A 131 -11.64 9.18 22.01
C ARG A 131 -10.37 8.81 22.75
N ASN A 132 -10.04 9.58 23.77
CA ASN A 132 -8.93 9.27 24.68
C ASN A 132 -9.34 8.28 25.77
N ASP A 133 -10.64 8.09 26.00
CA ASP A 133 -11.14 7.09 26.93
C ASP A 133 -10.76 5.69 26.44
N SER A 134 -10.11 4.92 27.30
CA SER A 134 -9.88 3.50 27.06
C SER A 134 -11.18 2.72 27.28
N VAL A 135 -11.21 1.46 26.81
CA VAL A 135 -12.35 0.57 27.09
C VAL A 135 -12.53 0.38 28.61
N LEU A 136 -11.43 0.41 29.38
CA LEU A 136 -11.46 0.29 30.84
C LEU A 136 -12.15 1.49 31.51
N ASP A 137 -11.97 2.71 30.98
CA ASP A 137 -12.57 3.93 31.56
C ASP A 137 -14.09 4.00 31.38
N VAL A 138 -14.64 3.14 30.52
CA VAL A 138 -16.08 3.10 30.17
C VAL A 138 -16.79 1.89 30.83
N MET A 139 -16.05 0.93 31.39
CA MET A 139 -16.58 -0.23 32.12
C MET A 139 -16.71 0.08 33.62
#